data_AF-A0A5C5G3M3-F1
#
_entry.id   AF-A0A5C5G3M3-F1
#
_cell.length_a   1.000
_cell.length_b   1.000
_cell.length_c   1.000
_cell.angle_alpha   90.00
_cell.angle_beta   90.00
_cell.angle_gamma   90.00
#
_symmetry.space_group_name_H-M   'P 1'
#
loop_
_entity.id
_entity.type
_entity.pdbx_description
1 polymer ?
#
loop_
_entity_poly.entity_id
_entity_poly.type
_entity_poly.pdbx_seq_one_letter_code
_entity_poly.pdbx_strand_id
1 'polypeptide(L)'
;MATTSLQACADCPAPPSASDSGVHSGVRRGDQGPPPRPAPAQSTSAVKQDDVLDPSTFEPPQLNQGEDGEELPRVVIEFCDRCRWLHRATWTQTELFLTFPPPALHSITLVPRNAPETGGRFRVWLLRYRSLEQEYDDTVGKGKERWNGWELVWDRKIERGFPEMKDLQRIRNIIAPSQDLGHSDKPVKVRA
;
A
#
# COMPACT_ATOMS: atom_id res chain seq x y z
N MET A 1 10.62 1.37 44.90
CA MET A 1 11.88 1.94 44.40
C MET A 1 12.18 1.27 43.07
N ALA A 2 11.88 1.94 41.96
CA ALA A 2 12.01 1.38 40.62
C ALA A 2 13.17 2.10 39.91
N THR A 3 14.29 1.42 39.76
CA THR A 3 15.42 1.86 38.93
C THR A 3 15.33 1.15 37.59
N THR A 4 14.73 1.80 36.60
CA THR A 4 14.75 1.35 35.21
C THR A 4 16.02 1.90 34.56
N SER A 5 17.02 1.04 34.42
CA SER A 5 18.25 1.34 33.67
C SER A 5 17.95 1.26 32.18
N LEU A 6 18.03 2.40 31.48
CA LEU A 6 18.02 2.48 30.03
C LEU A 6 19.35 1.95 29.50
N GLN A 7 19.36 0.71 29.00
CA GLN A 7 20.50 0.17 28.26
C GLN A 7 20.42 0.72 26.82
N ALA A 8 21.32 1.63 26.48
CA ALA A 8 21.48 2.14 25.11
C ALA A 8 22.05 1.03 24.19
N CYS A 9 21.53 0.96 22.96
CA CYS A 9 21.96 0.03 21.92
C CYS A 9 23.44 0.28 21.56
N ALA A 10 24.25 -0.79 21.57
CA ALA A 10 25.71 -0.71 21.42
C ALA A 10 26.22 -0.51 19.98
N ASP A 11 25.35 -0.37 18.98
CA ASP A 11 25.73 -0.47 17.56
C ASP A 11 25.18 0.66 16.67
N CYS A 12 25.08 1.89 17.18
CA CYS A 12 24.84 3.05 16.31
C CYS A 12 26.16 3.78 16.02
N PRO A 13 26.62 3.86 14.75
CA PRO A 13 27.78 4.67 14.38
C PRO A 13 27.46 6.17 14.51
N ALA A 14 28.38 6.91 15.14
CA ALA A 14 28.24 8.35 15.38
C ALA A 14 28.36 9.18 14.07
N PRO A 15 27.62 10.31 13.94
CA PRO A 15 27.73 11.18 12.78
C PRO A 15 29.06 11.95 12.75
N PRO A 16 29.65 12.19 11.57
CA PRO A 16 30.94 12.88 11.46
C PRO A 16 30.82 14.39 11.75
N SER A 17 31.67 14.88 12.65
CA SER A 17 31.87 16.30 12.95
C SER A 17 32.74 16.98 11.89
N ALA A 18 32.31 18.15 11.41
CA ALA A 18 33.03 18.99 10.46
C ALA A 18 34.09 19.89 11.10
N SER A 19 35.05 20.34 10.27
CA SER A 19 36.08 21.39 10.47
C SER A 19 37.21 21.05 11.46
N ASP A 20 38.46 21.51 11.33
CA ASP A 20 39.00 22.67 10.63
C ASP A 20 40.51 22.50 10.35
N SER A 21 40.96 23.32 9.42
CA SER A 21 42.26 23.64 8.84
C SER A 21 43.58 23.50 9.65
N GLY A 22 44.66 23.22 8.91
CA GLY A 22 46.04 23.29 9.37
C GLY A 22 47.02 23.52 8.21
N VAL A 23 47.52 24.75 8.12
CA VAL A 23 48.41 25.33 7.10
C VAL A 23 49.86 24.90 7.32
N HIS A 24 50.59 24.53 6.25
CA HIS A 24 52.04 24.71 6.23
C HIS A 24 52.56 25.25 4.88
N SER A 25 53.41 26.26 5.03
CA SER A 25 53.96 27.18 4.05
C SER A 25 55.21 26.61 3.37
N GLY A 26 55.43 27.02 2.11
CA GLY A 26 56.79 27.28 1.63
C GLY A 26 57.17 26.66 0.29
N VAL A 27 57.21 27.51 -0.74
CA VAL A 27 58.38 27.80 -1.61
C VAL A 27 57.93 28.03 -3.06
N ARG A 28 58.16 29.26 -3.54
CA ARG A 28 57.87 29.72 -4.91
C ARG A 28 58.94 29.25 -5.89
N ARG A 29 58.54 28.90 -7.12
CA ARG A 29 59.37 29.09 -8.31
C ARG A 29 58.53 29.04 -9.60
N GLY A 30 58.71 30.05 -10.45
CA GLY A 30 58.75 29.89 -11.91
C GLY A 30 57.44 29.89 -12.69
N ASP A 31 57.00 31.09 -13.04
CA ASP A 31 56.32 31.52 -14.27
C ASP A 31 56.34 30.53 -15.47
N GLN A 32 55.21 29.85 -15.74
CA GLN A 32 54.79 29.37 -17.08
C GLN A 32 53.25 29.36 -17.13
N GLY A 33 52.67 30.18 -18.00
CA GLY A 33 51.22 30.20 -18.24
C GLY A 33 50.70 28.87 -18.81
N PRO A 34 49.46 28.46 -18.48
CA PRO A 34 48.90 27.21 -18.98
C PRO A 34 48.56 27.29 -20.48
N PRO A 35 48.72 26.20 -21.26
CA PRO A 35 48.30 26.14 -22.66
C PRO A 35 46.76 26.25 -22.78
N PRO A 36 46.22 26.70 -23.93
CA PRO A 36 44.78 26.85 -24.11
C PRO A 36 44.05 25.51 -23.99
N ARG A 37 42.91 25.55 -23.30
CA ARG A 37 42.03 24.42 -23.01
C ARG A 37 41.49 23.80 -24.33
N PRO A 38 41.57 22.48 -24.54
CA PRO A 38 40.80 21.86 -25.62
C PRO A 38 39.30 22.03 -25.35
N ALA A 39 38.54 22.32 -26.41
CA ALA A 39 37.09 22.44 -26.39
C ALA A 39 36.43 21.15 -25.82
N PRO A 40 35.26 21.24 -25.17
CA PRO A 40 34.61 20.05 -24.63
C PRO A 40 34.25 19.10 -25.78
N ALA A 41 34.88 17.94 -25.79
CA ALA A 41 34.47 16.80 -26.58
C ALA A 41 33.01 16.47 -26.22
N GLN A 42 32.17 16.39 -27.25
CA GLN A 42 30.78 16.00 -27.15
C GLN A 42 30.73 14.61 -26.49
N SER A 43 30.18 14.56 -25.29
CA SER A 43 29.90 13.32 -24.58
C SER A 43 28.85 12.56 -25.37
N THR A 44 29.31 11.55 -26.10
CA THR A 44 28.45 10.50 -26.63
C THR A 44 27.71 9.87 -25.45
N SER A 45 26.38 9.94 -25.48
CA SER A 45 25.50 9.36 -24.47
C SER A 45 25.71 7.85 -24.44
N ALA A 46 26.50 7.37 -23.49
CA ALA A 46 26.63 5.95 -23.22
C ALA A 46 25.32 5.44 -22.64
N VAL A 47 24.66 4.53 -23.35
CA VAL A 47 23.55 3.73 -22.84
C VAL A 47 24.04 3.02 -21.58
N LYS A 48 23.51 3.38 -20.41
CA LYS A 48 23.79 2.65 -19.17
C LYS A 48 23.17 1.26 -19.33
N GLN A 49 24.02 0.26 -19.24
CA GLN A 49 23.61 -1.13 -19.17
C GLN A 49 22.91 -1.29 -17.82
N ASP A 50 21.59 -1.53 -17.84
CA ASP A 50 20.80 -1.70 -16.62
C ASP A 50 21.32 -2.93 -15.87
N ASP A 51 22.06 -2.69 -14.79
CA ASP A 51 22.47 -3.75 -13.89
C ASP A 51 21.22 -4.19 -13.13
N VAL A 52 20.61 -5.28 -13.59
CA VAL A 52 19.33 -5.85 -13.07
C VAL A 52 19.38 -6.14 -11.56
N LEU A 53 20.58 -6.16 -10.98
CA LEU A 53 20.82 -6.40 -9.55
C LEU A 53 21.06 -5.12 -8.74
N ASP A 54 21.02 -3.93 -9.35
CA ASP A 54 21.22 -2.66 -8.65
C ASP A 54 19.95 -2.26 -7.88
N PRO A 55 19.97 -2.28 -6.52
CA PRO A 55 18.80 -1.95 -5.70
C PRO A 55 18.38 -0.48 -5.83
N SER A 56 19.25 0.40 -6.35
CA SER A 56 18.89 1.81 -6.58
C SER A 56 17.91 2.02 -7.74
N THR A 57 17.74 0.99 -8.58
CA THR A 57 16.79 0.98 -9.71
C THR A 57 15.41 0.45 -9.31
N PHE A 58 15.25 -0.11 -8.10
CA PHE A 58 13.99 -0.70 -7.67
C PHE A 58 13.00 0.38 -7.23
N GLU A 59 11.87 0.45 -7.94
CA GLU A 59 10.77 1.33 -7.58
C GLU A 59 9.78 0.62 -6.62
N PRO A 60 9.36 1.26 -5.51
CA PRO A 60 8.39 0.67 -4.60
C PRO A 60 6.99 0.61 -5.23
N PRO A 61 6.19 -0.43 -4.94
CA PRO A 61 4.84 -0.55 -5.49
C PRO A 61 3.93 0.57 -4.98
N GLN A 62 3.25 1.25 -5.90
CA GLN A 62 2.28 2.28 -5.56
C GLN A 62 1.01 1.64 -5.00
N LEU A 63 0.82 1.74 -3.68
CA LEU A 63 -0.34 1.16 -3.01
C LEU A 63 -1.64 1.89 -3.37
N ASN A 64 -1.55 3.06 -4.00
CA ASN A 64 -2.66 3.93 -4.33
C ASN A 64 -3.15 3.89 -5.77
N GLN A 65 -2.39 3.28 -6.69
CA GLN A 65 -2.66 3.26 -8.12
C GLN A 65 -2.55 1.83 -8.65
N GLY A 66 -3.49 1.39 -9.49
CA GLY A 66 -3.33 0.16 -10.28
C GLY A 66 -2.29 0.33 -11.38
N GLU A 67 -1.86 -0.77 -11.99
CA GLU A 67 -0.84 -0.78 -13.06
C GLU A 67 -1.20 0.13 -14.25
N ASP A 68 -2.51 0.27 -14.53
CA ASP A 68 -3.04 1.10 -15.62
C ASP A 68 -3.49 2.51 -15.17
N GLY A 69 -3.15 2.94 -13.95
CA GLY A 69 -3.62 4.21 -13.38
C GLY A 69 -5.07 4.19 -12.88
N GLU A 70 -5.74 3.03 -12.95
CA GLU A 70 -7.07 2.79 -12.40
C GLU A 70 -7.04 2.72 -10.85
N GLU A 71 -7.98 3.38 -10.19
CA GLU A 71 -8.11 3.32 -8.74
C GLU A 71 -8.89 2.07 -8.32
N LEU A 72 -8.15 1.06 -7.90
CA LEU A 72 -8.68 -0.25 -7.53
C LEU A 72 -9.13 -0.32 -6.05
N PRO A 73 -10.15 -1.14 -5.74
CA PRO A 73 -10.66 -1.26 -4.37
C PRO A 73 -9.63 -1.91 -3.44
N ARG A 74 -9.72 -1.59 -2.15
CA ARG A 74 -8.85 -2.14 -1.10
C ARG A 74 -9.65 -2.62 0.08
N VAL A 75 -9.21 -3.69 0.71
CA VAL A 75 -9.84 -4.23 1.92
C VAL A 75 -8.94 -4.03 3.13
N VAL A 76 -9.52 -3.65 4.26
CA VAL A 76 -8.82 -3.55 5.54
C VAL A 76 -9.49 -4.44 6.58
N ILE A 77 -8.72 -5.35 7.15
CA ILE A 77 -9.19 -6.28 8.18
C ILE A 77 -8.61 -5.85 9.53
N GLU A 78 -9.43 -5.23 10.37
CA GLU A 78 -9.06 -4.93 11.75
C GLU A 78 -9.37 -6.13 12.64
N PHE A 79 -8.41 -6.57 13.46
CA PHE A 79 -8.64 -7.69 14.38
C PHE A 79 -8.01 -7.46 15.76
N CYS A 80 -8.63 -8.07 16.77
CA CYS A 80 -8.10 -8.12 18.13
C CYS A 80 -6.86 -9.03 18.20
N ASP A 81 -5.70 -8.44 18.44
CA ASP A 81 -4.44 -9.17 18.52
C ASP A 81 -4.36 -10.04 19.80
N ARG A 82 -4.84 -9.49 20.94
CA ARG A 82 -4.96 -10.22 22.22
C ARG A 82 -5.82 -11.48 22.14
N CYS A 83 -6.72 -11.55 21.16
CA CYS A 83 -7.64 -12.65 20.95
C CYS A 83 -7.02 -13.78 20.11
N ARG A 84 -5.76 -13.63 19.65
CA ARG A 84 -5.04 -14.54 18.75
C ARG A 84 -5.80 -14.79 17.44
N TRP A 85 -6.43 -13.76 16.89
CA TRP A 85 -7.23 -13.87 15.66
C TRP A 85 -6.46 -13.58 14.38
N LEU A 86 -5.13 -13.38 14.46
CA LEU A 86 -4.27 -13.22 13.28
C LEU A 86 -4.52 -14.32 12.25
N HIS A 87 -4.54 -15.60 12.66
CA HIS A 87 -4.77 -16.71 11.74
C HIS A 87 -6.12 -16.64 11.01
N ARG A 88 -7.17 -16.11 11.66
CA ARG A 88 -8.47 -15.91 11.00
C ARG A 88 -8.45 -14.74 10.04
N ALA A 89 -7.74 -13.67 10.38
CA ALA A 89 -7.55 -12.53 9.52
C ALA A 89 -6.75 -12.91 8.25
N THR A 90 -5.67 -13.68 8.41
CA THR A 90 -4.89 -14.23 7.29
C THR A 90 -5.72 -15.17 6.42
N TRP A 91 -6.48 -16.10 7.01
CA TRP A 91 -7.37 -16.95 6.22
C TRP A 91 -8.37 -16.12 5.40
N THR A 92 -9.02 -15.14 6.02
CA THR A 92 -9.96 -14.24 5.33
C THR A 92 -9.27 -13.50 4.17
N GLN A 93 -8.04 -13.02 4.38
CA GLN A 93 -7.24 -12.38 3.34
C GLN A 93 -6.94 -13.32 2.18
N THR A 94 -6.53 -14.56 2.46
CA THR A 94 -6.25 -15.57 1.42
C THR A 94 -7.50 -15.89 0.61
N GLU A 95 -8.63 -16.12 1.26
CA GLU A 95 -9.90 -16.40 0.57
C GLU A 95 -10.33 -15.23 -0.33
N LEU A 96 -10.12 -14.00 0.13
CA LEU A 96 -10.39 -12.79 -0.67
C LEU A 96 -9.49 -12.72 -1.91
N PHE A 97 -8.19 -12.96 -1.79
CA PHE A 97 -7.29 -12.96 -2.95
C PHE A 97 -7.59 -14.09 -3.95
N LEU A 98 -8.00 -15.26 -3.46
CA LEU A 98 -8.43 -16.36 -4.34
C LEU A 98 -9.75 -16.06 -5.05
N THR A 99 -10.65 -15.34 -4.38
CA THR A 99 -11.95 -14.95 -4.95
C THR A 99 -11.84 -13.79 -5.93
N PHE A 100 -10.94 -12.84 -5.66
CA PHE A 100 -10.76 -11.60 -6.43
C PHE A 100 -9.34 -11.52 -6.98
N PRO A 101 -9.03 -12.26 -8.08
CA PRO A 101 -7.73 -12.14 -8.72
C PRO A 101 -7.53 -10.74 -9.33
N PRO A 102 -6.27 -10.32 -9.57
CA PRO A 102 -5.99 -9.05 -10.23
C PRO A 102 -6.72 -8.91 -11.58
N PRO A 103 -7.24 -7.71 -11.92
CA PRO A 103 -7.14 -6.44 -11.18
C PRO A 103 -8.31 -6.16 -10.20
N ALA A 104 -9.18 -7.14 -9.90
CA ALA A 104 -10.43 -6.87 -9.18
C ALA A 104 -10.24 -6.31 -7.76
N LEU A 105 -9.12 -6.64 -7.11
CA LEU A 105 -8.77 -6.16 -5.77
C LEU A 105 -7.27 -5.83 -5.72
N HIS A 106 -6.91 -4.61 -5.31
CA HIS A 106 -5.51 -4.16 -5.30
C HIS A 106 -4.74 -4.74 -4.14
N SER A 107 -5.30 -4.57 -2.94
CA SER A 107 -4.60 -4.89 -1.71
C SER A 107 -5.56 -5.19 -0.57
N ILE A 108 -5.05 -6.00 0.36
CA ILE A 108 -5.71 -6.33 1.62
C ILE A 108 -4.75 -6.03 2.75
N THR A 109 -5.12 -5.12 3.65
CA THR A 109 -4.30 -4.73 4.80
C THR A 109 -4.83 -5.39 6.07
N LEU A 110 -3.96 -6.06 6.82
CA LEU A 110 -4.26 -6.58 8.14
C LEU A 110 -3.82 -5.55 9.20
N VAL A 111 -4.76 -5.13 10.06
CA VAL A 111 -4.50 -4.13 11.10
C VAL A 111 -4.74 -4.75 12.48
N PRO A 112 -3.67 -5.13 13.22
CA PRO A 112 -3.79 -5.61 14.58
C PRO A 112 -4.23 -4.48 15.51
N ARG A 113 -5.18 -4.75 16.40
CA ARG A 113 -5.65 -3.83 17.44
C ARG A 113 -5.40 -4.45 18.81
N ASN A 114 -4.69 -3.71 19.66
CA ASN A 114 -4.30 -4.18 21.00
C ASN A 114 -5.02 -3.42 22.15
N ALA A 115 -5.64 -2.28 21.86
CA ALA A 115 -6.28 -1.45 22.89
C ALA A 115 -7.42 -2.21 23.64
N PRO A 116 -7.61 -1.98 24.96
CA PRO A 116 -8.72 -2.54 25.75
C PRO A 116 -10.09 -2.41 25.08
N GLU A 117 -10.38 -1.22 24.54
CA GLU A 117 -11.63 -0.82 23.90
C GLU A 117 -11.87 -1.56 22.57
N THR A 118 -10.79 -2.01 21.93
CA THR A 118 -10.82 -2.82 20.70
C THR A 118 -10.86 -4.33 20.97
N GLY A 119 -11.07 -4.73 22.23
CA GLY A 119 -11.25 -6.13 22.61
C GLY A 119 -12.36 -6.82 21.81
N GLY A 120 -12.03 -8.01 21.30
CA GLY A 120 -12.96 -8.82 20.50
C GLY A 120 -13.41 -8.19 19.18
N ARG A 121 -12.68 -7.18 18.68
CA ARG A 121 -12.93 -6.59 17.36
C ARG A 121 -12.49 -7.54 16.25
N PHE A 122 -13.34 -7.69 15.25
CA PHE A 122 -12.99 -8.26 13.96
C PHE A 122 -13.88 -7.57 12.92
N ARG A 123 -13.31 -6.70 12.09
CA ARG A 123 -14.02 -5.87 11.12
C ARG A 123 -13.37 -5.96 9.75
N VAL A 124 -14.19 -6.01 8.72
CA VAL A 124 -13.75 -5.95 7.32
C VAL A 124 -14.30 -4.67 6.72
N TRP A 125 -13.40 -3.80 6.29
CA TRP A 125 -13.70 -2.55 5.63
C TRP A 125 -13.33 -2.62 4.17
N LEU A 126 -14.13 -1.99 3.32
CA LEU A 126 -13.86 -1.79 1.90
C LEU A 126 -13.62 -0.31 1.66
N LEU A 127 -12.49 0.02 1.04
CA LEU A 127 -12.17 1.36 0.56
C LEU A 127 -12.38 1.38 -0.95
N ARG A 128 -13.31 2.22 -1.40
CA ARG A 128 -13.57 2.47 -2.82
C ARG A 128 -13.36 3.94 -3.15
N TYR A 129 -12.67 4.17 -4.25
CA TYR A 129 -12.59 5.47 -4.89
C TYR A 129 -13.19 5.34 -6.29
N ARG A 130 -13.97 6.32 -6.73
CA ARG A 130 -14.43 6.35 -8.12
C ARG A 130 -13.44 7.14 -8.95
N SER A 131 -13.09 6.63 -10.13
CA SER A 131 -12.52 7.47 -11.18
C SER A 131 -13.44 8.67 -11.44
N LEU A 132 -12.84 9.86 -11.55
CA LEU A 132 -13.54 11.12 -11.74
C LEU A 132 -14.24 11.24 -13.12
N GLU A 133 -14.09 10.26 -14.00
CA GLU A 133 -14.49 10.34 -15.42
C GLU A 133 -15.61 9.36 -15.77
N GLN A 134 -16.75 9.48 -15.09
CA GLN A 134 -17.98 9.02 -15.71
C GLN A 134 -18.97 10.16 -15.75
N GLU A 135 -18.94 10.79 -16.92
CA GLU A 135 -19.84 11.82 -17.40
C GLU A 135 -21.27 11.52 -16.95
N TYR A 136 -21.84 12.52 -16.31
CA TYR A 136 -23.16 12.48 -15.69
C TYR A 136 -24.20 12.74 -16.79
N ASP A 137 -24.77 11.67 -17.35
CA ASP A 137 -25.97 11.78 -18.20
C ASP A 137 -27.19 12.05 -17.31
N ASP A 138 -27.64 13.31 -17.36
CA ASP A 138 -28.69 13.91 -16.54
C ASP A 138 -30.11 13.41 -16.87
N THR A 139 -30.29 12.47 -17.80
CA THR A 139 -31.62 12.17 -18.38
C THR A 139 -32.37 10.98 -17.77
N VAL A 140 -31.80 10.24 -16.82
CA VAL A 140 -32.55 9.17 -16.12
C VAL A 140 -32.34 9.25 -14.61
N GLY A 141 -33.26 9.94 -13.94
CA GLY A 141 -33.36 10.02 -12.49
C GLY A 141 -33.55 8.66 -11.82
N LYS A 142 -32.45 7.98 -11.50
CA LYS A 142 -32.30 7.09 -10.34
C LYS A 142 -30.88 7.25 -9.84
N GLY A 143 -30.70 8.13 -8.86
CA GLY A 143 -29.41 8.37 -8.21
C GLY A 143 -28.84 7.07 -7.67
N LYS A 144 -27.87 6.49 -8.39
CA LYS A 144 -27.01 5.44 -7.86
C LYS A 144 -26.20 6.09 -6.74
N GLU A 145 -26.44 5.68 -5.51
CA GLU A 145 -25.72 6.15 -4.33
C GLU A 145 -24.21 6.15 -4.62
N ARG A 146 -23.63 7.35 -4.60
CA ARG A 146 -22.23 7.62 -4.90
C ARG A 146 -21.41 7.25 -3.67
N TRP A 147 -20.90 6.01 -3.61
CA TRP A 147 -20.03 5.57 -2.52
C TRP A 147 -18.57 5.86 -2.86
N ASN A 148 -18.08 7.05 -2.47
CA ASN A 148 -16.65 7.32 -2.33
C ASN A 148 -16.29 7.19 -0.85
N GLY A 149 -15.36 6.30 -0.51
CA GLY A 149 -14.82 6.20 0.84
C GLY A 149 -14.91 4.80 1.46
N TRP A 150 -15.02 4.79 2.80
CA TRP A 150 -14.95 3.60 3.62
C TRP A 150 -16.34 2.99 3.85
N GLU A 151 -16.50 1.71 3.51
CA GLU A 151 -17.71 0.93 3.76
C GLU A 151 -17.39 -0.21 4.73
N LEU A 152 -18.20 -0.36 5.78
CA LEU A 152 -18.11 -1.50 6.70
C LEU A 152 -18.83 -2.69 6.10
N VAL A 153 -18.09 -3.70 5.66
CA VAL A 153 -18.68 -4.89 5.05
C VAL A 153 -19.02 -5.96 6.09
N TRP A 154 -18.20 -6.07 7.15
CA TRP A 154 -18.41 -7.05 8.20
C TRP A 154 -18.00 -6.53 9.58
N ASP A 155 -18.78 -6.84 10.61
CA ASP A 155 -18.39 -6.71 12.01
C ASP A 155 -18.84 -7.95 12.79
N ARG A 156 -17.89 -8.64 13.42
CA ARG A 156 -18.16 -9.84 14.22
C ARG A 156 -19.22 -9.62 15.31
N LYS A 157 -19.29 -8.43 15.92
CA LYS A 157 -20.27 -8.15 16.98
C LYS A 157 -21.69 -8.02 16.42
N ILE A 158 -21.83 -7.55 15.18
CA ILE A 158 -23.11 -7.39 14.49
C ILE A 158 -23.56 -8.74 13.94
N GLU A 159 -22.69 -9.39 13.16
CA GLU A 159 -22.99 -10.63 12.42
C GLU A 159 -22.81 -11.89 13.28
N ARG A 160 -22.40 -11.74 14.55
CA ARG A 160 -22.21 -12.82 15.53
C ARG A 160 -21.29 -13.96 15.05
N GLY A 161 -20.24 -13.64 14.32
CA GLY A 161 -19.33 -14.65 13.77
C GLY A 161 -18.13 -14.08 13.02
N PHE A 162 -17.32 -14.98 12.50
CA PHE A 162 -16.31 -14.63 11.49
C PHE A 162 -16.94 -14.77 10.11
N PRO A 163 -16.52 -13.97 9.12
CA PRO A 163 -17.04 -14.08 7.76
C PRO A 163 -16.76 -15.48 7.21
N GLU A 164 -17.74 -16.11 6.58
CA GLU A 164 -17.58 -17.34 5.82
C GLU A 164 -17.50 -17.05 4.31
N MET A 165 -17.19 -18.07 3.49
CA MET A 165 -17.07 -17.90 2.03
C MET A 165 -18.31 -17.24 1.38
N LYS A 166 -19.51 -17.51 1.90
CA LYS A 166 -20.76 -16.90 1.40
C LYS A 166 -20.83 -15.41 1.70
N ASP A 167 -20.24 -14.97 2.80
CA ASP A 167 -20.20 -13.55 3.16
C ASP A 167 -19.17 -12.80 2.32
N LEU A 168 -18.13 -13.47 1.82
CA LEU A 168 -17.20 -12.90 0.85
C LEU A 168 -17.89 -12.62 -0.51
N GLN A 169 -18.96 -13.36 -0.85
CA GLN A 169 -19.80 -13.02 -2.01
C GLN A 169 -20.54 -11.67 -1.83
N ARG A 170 -20.76 -11.21 -0.58
CA ARG A 170 -21.31 -9.86 -0.33
C ARG A 170 -20.30 -8.78 -0.74
N ILE A 171 -19.02 -8.98 -0.42
CA ILE A 171 -17.92 -8.10 -0.87
C ILE A 171 -17.89 -8.06 -2.41
N ARG A 172 -18.11 -9.19 -3.08
CA ARG A 172 -18.18 -9.27 -4.54
C ARG A 172 -19.29 -8.38 -5.12
N ASN A 173 -20.51 -8.47 -4.59
CA ASN A 173 -21.62 -7.67 -5.08
C ASN A 173 -21.33 -6.16 -5.00
N ILE A 174 -20.46 -5.75 -4.07
CA ILE A 174 -20.03 -4.36 -3.91
C ILE A 174 -18.90 -3.99 -4.88
N ILE A 175 -17.94 -4.89 -5.11
CA ILE A 175 -16.76 -4.64 -5.95
C ILE A 175 -17.07 -4.79 -7.46
N ALA A 176 -17.75 -5.87 -7.85
CA ALA A 176 -17.99 -6.23 -9.25
C ALA A 176 -19.39 -6.86 -9.44
N PRO A 177 -20.47 -6.06 -9.39
CA PRO A 177 -21.84 -6.56 -9.46
C PRO A 177 -22.20 -7.24 -10.79
N SER A 178 -21.43 -7.02 -11.85
CA SER A 178 -21.68 -7.55 -13.20
C SER A 178 -20.80 -8.75 -13.58
N GLN A 179 -19.87 -9.17 -12.71
CA GLN A 179 -18.96 -10.28 -13.02
C GLN A 179 -19.58 -11.58 -12.54
N ASP A 180 -19.92 -12.50 -13.46
CA ASP A 180 -20.50 -13.82 -13.18
C ASP A 180 -19.39 -14.83 -12.86
N LEU A 181 -19.32 -15.29 -11.61
CA LEU A 181 -18.42 -16.36 -11.17
C LEU A 181 -19.26 -17.64 -11.15
N GLY A 182 -19.16 -18.43 -12.21
CA GLY A 182 -19.97 -19.63 -12.41
C GLY A 182 -20.13 -20.55 -11.18
N HIS A 183 -21.18 -21.39 -11.25
CA HIS A 183 -21.58 -22.45 -10.31
C HIS A 183 -21.79 -22.12 -8.82
N SER A 184 -21.42 -20.93 -8.32
CA SER A 184 -21.65 -20.54 -6.91
C SER A 184 -22.77 -19.51 -6.70
N ASP A 185 -23.35 -18.97 -7.78
CA ASP A 185 -24.46 -18.03 -7.69
C ASP A 185 -25.81 -18.77 -7.66
N LYS A 186 -26.56 -18.57 -6.57
CA LYS A 186 -28.01 -18.76 -6.60
C LYS A 186 -28.61 -17.44 -7.09
N PRO A 187 -29.50 -17.45 -8.11
CA PRO A 187 -30.11 -16.22 -8.59
C PRO A 187 -30.85 -15.55 -7.44
N VAL A 188 -30.41 -14.33 -7.09
CA VAL A 188 -31.13 -13.46 -6.17
C VAL A 188 -32.45 -13.11 -6.85
N LYS A 189 -33.55 -13.72 -6.39
CA LYS A 189 -34.90 -13.35 -6.84
C LYS A 189 -35.17 -11.91 -6.40
N VAL A 190 -35.04 -10.97 -7.33
CA VAL A 190 -35.63 -9.64 -7.19
C VAL A 190 -37.14 -9.84 -7.20
N ARG A 191 -37.80 -9.61 -6.06
CA ARG A 191 -39.25 -9.54 -6.00
C ARG A 191 -39.68 -8.25 -6.69
N ALA A 192 -40.49 -8.41 -7.74
CA ALA A 192 -41.19 -7.34 -8.43
C ALA A 192 -42.24 -6.69 -7.51
#